data_AF-A0A3A8WBE8-F1
#
_entry.id   AF-A0A3A8WBE8-F1
#
_cell.length_a   1.000
_cell.length_b   1.000
_cell.length_c   1.000
_cell.angle_alpha   90.00
_cell.angle_beta   90.00
_cell.angle_gamma   90.00
#
_symmetry.space_group_name_H-M   'P 1'
#
loop_
_entity.id
_entity.type
_entity.pdbx_description
1 polymer ?
#
loop_
_entity_poly.entity_id
_entity_poly.type
_entity_poly.pdbx_seq_one_letter_code
_entity_poly.pdbx_strand_id
1 'polypeptide(L)' 'MFGFGKKKNRIEEYDKENWRPVLKCSICNGEQSAGFENIHTGVFKEQMLIRNNRELEEFKERYGIEEIKKIY' A
#
# COMPACT_ATOMS: atom_id res chain seq x y z
N MET A 1 -20.65 16.91 26.87
CA MET A 1 -20.04 15.69 26.32
C MET A 1 -19.89 15.88 24.82
N PHE A 2 -18.71 16.31 24.35
CA PHE A 2 -18.46 16.51 22.92
C PHE A 2 -17.99 15.19 22.32
N GLY A 3 -18.84 14.62 21.47
CA GLY A 3 -18.63 13.33 20.83
C GLY A 3 -17.37 13.32 19.96
N PHE A 4 -16.54 12.31 20.19
CA PHE A 4 -15.41 11.97 19.34
C PHE A 4 -15.89 11.75 17.90
N GLY A 5 -15.64 12.73 17.04
CA GLY A 5 -15.74 12.56 15.60
C GLY A 5 -14.75 11.48 15.19
N LYS A 6 -15.24 10.25 15.00
CA LYS A 6 -14.45 9.19 14.37
C LYS A 6 -14.02 9.73 13.01
N LYS A 7 -12.75 10.10 12.87
CA LYS A 7 -12.12 10.29 11.57
C LYS A 7 -12.30 8.96 10.85
N LYS A 8 -13.29 8.88 9.95
CA LYS A 8 -13.33 7.82 8.95
C LYS A 8 -11.99 7.96 8.23
N ASN A 9 -11.04 7.05 8.50
CA ASN A 9 -9.92 6.84 7.59
C ASN A 9 -10.58 6.67 6.23
N ARG A 10 -10.43 7.68 5.37
CA ARG A 10 -10.92 7.61 4.00
C ARG A 10 -10.02 6.59 3.35
N ILE A 11 -10.50 5.36 3.34
CA ILE A 11 -9.90 4.29 2.55
C ILE A 11 -9.95 4.80 1.12
N GLU A 12 -8.79 5.08 0.53
CA GLU A 12 -8.70 5.40 -0.88
C GLU A 12 -9.14 4.17 -1.66
N GLU A 13 -10.17 4.36 -2.48
CA GLU A 13 -10.67 3.31 -3.36
C GLU A 13 -9.67 3.10 -4.49
N TYR A 14 -9.28 1.85 -4.70
CA TYR A 14 -8.47 1.42 -5.82
C TYR A 14 -9.13 0.21 -6.47
N ASP A 15 -8.85 0.01 -7.75
CA ASP A 15 -9.36 -1.11 -8.55
C ASP A 15 -8.73 -2.44 -8.10
N LYS A 16 -9.26 -3.05 -7.03
CA LYS A 16 -8.83 -4.34 -6.46
C LYS A 16 -8.87 -5.50 -7.46
N GLU A 17 -9.70 -5.38 -8.49
CA GLU A 17 -9.84 -6.39 -9.56
C GLU A 17 -8.67 -6.35 -10.54
N ASN A 18 -8.19 -5.15 -10.89
CA ASN A 18 -7.14 -4.97 -11.89
C ASN A 18 -5.76 -4.76 -11.25
N TRP A 19 -5.71 -4.25 -10.02
CA TRP A 19 -4.52 -3.80 -9.33
C TRP A 19 -4.39 -4.50 -8.00
N ARG A 20 -3.31 -5.27 -7.85
CA ARG A 20 -2.98 -5.92 -6.58
C ARG A 20 -1.95 -5.08 -5.80
N PRO A 21 -2.14 -4.89 -4.50
CA PRO A 21 -1.15 -4.22 -3.67
C PRO A 21 0.08 -5.11 -3.52
N VAL A 22 1.25 -4.57 -3.83
CA VAL A 22 2.54 -5.26 -3.75
C VAL A 22 3.60 -4.37 -3.15
N LEU A 23 4.44 -4.97 -2.32
CA LEU A 23 5.61 -4.33 -1.74
C LEU A 23 6.85 -4.85 -2.45
N LYS A 24 7.42 -4.03 -3.33
CA LYS A 24 8.64 -4.36 -4.05
C LYS A 24 9.84 -4.05 -3.16
N CYS A 25 10.63 -5.07 -2.82
CA CYS A 25 11.84 -4.92 -2.03
C CYS A 25 13.06 -4.95 -2.96
N SER A 26 13.81 -3.86 -3.03
CA SER A 26 15.04 -3.82 -3.81
C SER A 26 16.13 -4.62 -3.11
N ILE A 27 16.58 -5.68 -3.78
CA ILE A 27 17.72 -6.51 -3.35
C ILE A 27 19.05 -5.74 -3.27
N CYS A 28 19.19 -4.64 -4.00
CA CYS A 28 20.45 -3.88 -4.05
C CYS A 28 20.67 -2.97 -2.84
N ASN A 29 19.60 -2.43 -2.24
CA ASN A 29 19.70 -1.33 -1.28
C ASN A 29 18.92 -1.60 0.02
N GLY A 30 18.07 -2.63 0.03
CA GLY A 30 17.11 -2.88 1.11
C GLY A 30 15.93 -1.90 1.14
N GLU A 31 15.83 -0.99 0.16
CA GLU A 31 14.70 -0.07 0.02
C GLU A 31 13.45 -0.82 -0.42
N GLN A 32 12.31 -0.51 0.19
CA GLN A 32 11.03 -1.12 -0.14
C GLN A 32 10.12 -0.05 -0.75
N SER A 33 9.32 -0.44 -1.74
CA SER A 33 8.38 0.43 -2.43
C SER A 33 7.01 -0.23 -2.41
N ALA A 34 6.05 0.39 -1.74
CA ALA A 34 4.65 0.00 -1.80
C ALA A 34 4.03 0.59 -3.06
N GLY A 35 3.30 -0.27 -3.76
CA GLY A 35 2.67 0.09 -4.99
C GLY A 35 1.57 -0.88 -5.36
N PHE A 36 1.08 -0.68 -6.57
CA PHE A 36 0.05 -1.52 -7.16
C PHE A 36 0.58 -2.10 -8.45
N GLU A 37 0.46 -3.41 -8.60
CA GLU A 37 0.79 -4.09 -9.84
C GLU A 37 -0.48 -4.47 -10.56
N ASN A 38 -0.53 -4.12 -11.85
CA ASN A 38 -1.64 -4.52 -12.69
C ASN A 38 -1.54 -6.01 -13.01
N ILE A 39 -2.59 -6.77 -12.69
CA ILE A 39 -2.59 -8.22 -12.88
C ILE A 39 -2.68 -8.65 -14.35
N HIS A 40 -3.17 -7.77 -15.23
CA HIS A 40 -3.33 -8.03 -16.65
C HIS A 40 -2.10 -7.63 -17.47
N THR A 41 -1.49 -6.48 -17.15
CA THR A 41 -0.36 -5.92 -17.90
C THR A 41 0.99 -6.14 -17.23
N GLY A 42 1.03 -6.50 -15.94
CA GLY A 42 2.26 -6.61 -15.16
C GLY A 42 2.91 -5.27 -14.83
N VAL A 43 2.26 -4.14 -15.12
CA VAL A 43 2.79 -2.81 -14.83
C VAL A 43 2.75 -2.57 -13.33
N PHE A 44 3.92 -2.38 -12.72
CA PHE A 44 4.05 -1.93 -11.33
C PHE A 44 4.05 -0.41 -11.25
N LYS A 45 3.08 0.13 -10.50
CA LYS A 45 3.01 1.54 -10.13
C LYS A 45 3.47 1.69 -8.69
N GLU A 46 4.66 2.26 -8.52
CA GLU A 46 5.10 2.74 -7.22
C GLU A 46 4.18 3.87 -6.73
N GLN A 47 3.74 3.79 -5.48
CA GLN A 47 2.95 4.84 -4.84
C GLN A 47 3.66 5.47 -3.66
N MET A 48 4.36 4.65 -2.86
CA MET A 48 5.01 5.12 -1.65
C MET A 48 6.30 4.35 -1.42
N LEU A 49 7.37 5.09 -1.15
CA LEU A 49 8.60 4.50 -0.63
C LEU A 49 8.37 4.13 0.83
N ILE A 50 8.69 2.89 1.18
CA ILE A 50 8.58 2.32 2.51
C ILE A 50 9.99 2.14 3.05
N ARG A 51 10.38 2.99 4.00
CA ARG A 51 11.68 2.89 4.68
C ARG A 51 11.56 2.21 6.04
N ASN A 52 10.35 2.20 6.61
CA ASN A 52 10.07 1.63 7.91
C ASN A 52 8.66 1.02 7.96
N ASN A 53 8.39 0.24 9.01
CA ASN A 53 7.12 -0.45 9.18
C ASN A 53 5.94 0.53 9.35
N ARG A 54 6.18 1.70 9.95
CA ARG A 54 5.13 2.71 10.13
C ARG A 54 4.61 3.22 8.79
N GLU A 55 5.47 3.51 7.83
CA GLU A 55 5.06 3.91 6.47
C GLU A 55 4.25 2.81 5.77
N LEU A 56 4.60 1.54 6.02
CA LEU A 56 3.86 0.40 5.49
C LEU A 56 2.46 0.32 6.11
N GLU A 57 2.35 0.48 7.42
CA GLU A 57 1.06 0.52 8.12
C GLU A 57 0.20 1.69 7.65
N GLU A 58 0.79 2.87 7.46
CA GLU A 58 0.10 4.03 6.91
C GLU A 58 -0.43 3.77 5.49
N PHE A 59 0.35 3.11 4.63
CA PHE A 59 -0.11 2.70 3.29
C PHE A 59 -1.27 1.70 3.38
N LYS A 60 -1.15 0.71 4.25
CA LYS A 60 -2.20 -0.30 4.47
C LYS A 60 -3.49 0.33 4.97
N GLU A 61 -3.43 1.19 5.97
CA GLU A 61 -4.59 1.90 6.51
C GLU A 61 -5.21 2.84 5.47
N ARG A 62 -4.38 3.53 4.69
CA ARG A 62 -4.83 4.45 3.64
C ARG A 62 -5.67 3.76 2.57
N TYR A 63 -5.30 2.55 2.16
CA TYR A 63 -6.04 1.80 1.13
C TYR A 63 -6.91 0.67 1.70
N GLY A 64 -6.99 0.54 3.02
CA GLY A 64 -7.70 -0.56 3.68
C GLY A 64 -7.17 -1.94 3.25
N ILE A 65 -5.86 -2.07 3.13
CA ILE A 65 -5.17 -3.31 2.75
C ILE A 65 -4.77 -4.04 4.05
N GLU A 66 -5.35 -5.21 4.29
CA GLU A 66 -4.98 -6.04 5.45
C GLU A 66 -3.58 -6.66 5.26
N GLU A 67 -3.37 -7.29 4.10
CA GLU A 67 -2.12 -7.96 3.76
C GLU A 67 -1.58 -7.48 2.41
N ILE A 68 -0.28 -7.15 2.37
CA ILE A 68 0.42 -6.76 1.14
C ILE A 68 1.40 -7.87 0.77
N LYS A 69 1.40 -8.24 -0.52
CA LYS A 69 2.34 -9.24 -1.01
C LYS A 69 3.71 -8.64 -1.20
N LYS A 70 4.73 -9.16 -0.51
CA LYS A 70 6.13 -8.76 -0.72
C LYS A 70 6.71 -9.49 -1.92
N ILE A 71 7.31 -8.75 -2.83
CA ILE A 71 8.07 -9.26 -3.98
C ILE A 71 9.50 -8.74 -3.88
N TYR A 72 10.47 -9.53 -4.33
CA TYR A 72 11.91 -9.23 -4.30
C TYR A 72 12.46 -9.16 -5.72
#